data_AF-A0ABD3R761-F1
#
_entry.id   AF-A0ABD3R761-F1
#
_cell.length_a   1.000
_cell.length_b   1.000
_cell.length_c   1.000
_cell.angle_alpha   90.00
_cell.angle_beta   90.00
_cell.angle_gamma   90.00
#
_symmetry.space_group_name_H-M   'P 1'
#
loop_
_entity.id
_entity.type
_entity.pdbx_description
1 polymer ?
#
loop_
_entity_poly.entity_id
_entity_poly.type
_entity_poly.pdbx_seq_one_letter_code
_entity_poly.pdbx_strand_id
1 'polypeptide(L)'
;MGFNCNTSTLILFSYLLFTSLLNTIVNATGPEVEDETSFSYVVGAPNGPQNWSNLNSSWILCGTGQSQSPINLPVDRAAVLPASRDSFIRNYKPAPATIRNRGHDIQVISYDSTNKF
;
A
#
# COMPACT_ATOMS: atom_id res chain seq x y z
N MET A 1 16.38 0.34 -58.16
CA MET A 1 15.27 0.95 -57.41
C MET A 1 15.85 1.77 -56.26
N GLY A 2 15.82 3.10 -56.35
CA GLY A 2 16.20 3.97 -55.23
C GLY A 2 14.97 4.24 -54.37
N PHE A 3 15.02 3.88 -53.09
CA PHE A 3 13.97 4.26 -52.15
C PHE A 3 14.07 5.76 -51.89
N ASN A 4 13.07 6.50 -52.35
CA ASN A 4 12.95 7.93 -52.10
C ASN A 4 12.58 8.11 -50.62
N CYS A 5 13.60 8.35 -49.81
CA CYS A 5 13.46 8.54 -48.37
C CYS A 5 12.83 9.91 -48.12
N ASN A 6 11.50 9.96 -48.02
CA ASN A 6 10.78 11.20 -47.73
C ASN A 6 11.12 11.63 -46.30
N THR A 7 11.89 12.71 -46.16
CA THR A 7 12.26 13.32 -44.89
C THR A 7 11.05 13.57 -43.98
N SER A 8 9.90 13.92 -44.58
CA SER A 8 8.61 14.05 -43.88
C SER A 8 8.14 12.74 -43.22
N THR A 9 8.28 11.60 -43.89
CA THR A 9 7.91 10.29 -43.33
C THR A 9 8.83 9.85 -42.19
N LEU A 10 10.12 10.23 -42.24
CA LEU A 10 11.05 9.96 -41.15
C LEU A 10 10.75 10.80 -39.91
N ILE A 11 10.38 12.07 -40.09
CA ILE A 11 10.02 12.98 -38.98
C ILE A 11 8.76 12.46 -38.29
N LEU A 12 7.73 12.07 -39.04
CA LEU A 12 6.50 11.48 -38.49
C LEU A 12 6.78 10.19 -37.71
N PHE A 13 7.61 9.29 -38.23
CA PHE A 13 7.99 8.06 -37.53
C PHE A 13 8.75 8.35 -36.24
N SER A 14 9.69 9.31 -36.26
CA SER A 14 10.44 9.71 -35.06
C SER A 14 9.54 10.30 -33.98
N TYR A 15 8.52 11.09 -34.37
CA TYR A 15 7.55 11.67 -33.45
C TYR A 15 6.64 10.60 -32.84
N LEU A 16 6.21 9.61 -33.62
CA LEU A 16 5.41 8.48 -33.12
C LEU A 16 6.21 7.58 -32.18
N LEU A 17 7.48 7.32 -32.47
CA LEU A 17 8.36 6.56 -31.57
C LEU A 17 8.65 7.33 -30.29
N PHE A 18 8.86 8.65 -30.37
CA PHE A 18 9.12 9.49 -29.21
C PHE A 18 7.90 9.60 -28.30
N THR A 19 6.69 9.78 -28.85
CA THR A 19 5.45 9.79 -28.06
C THR A 19 5.15 8.42 -27.44
N SER A 20 5.43 7.32 -28.14
CA SER A 20 5.36 5.96 -27.59
C SER A 20 6.34 5.74 -26.44
N LEU A 21 7.60 6.17 -26.58
CA LEU A 21 8.61 6.09 -25.52
C LEU A 21 8.27 6.95 -24.30
N LEU A 22 7.68 8.14 -24.50
CA LEU A 22 7.25 9.00 -23.39
C LEU A 22 6.10 8.36 -22.60
N ASN A 23 5.16 7.70 -23.26
CA ASN A 23 4.04 7.03 -22.59
C ASN A 23 4.48 5.82 -21.74
N THR A 24 5.59 5.14 -22.07
CA THR A 24 6.08 4.01 -21.27
C THR A 24 6.85 4.44 -20.02
N ILE A 25 7.44 5.64 -20.01
CA ILE A 25 8.19 6.18 -18.86
C ILE A 25 7.23 6.67 -17.75
N VAL A 26 6.04 7.15 -18.12
CA VAL A 26 5.03 7.62 -17.15
C VAL A 26 4.41 6.47 -16.33
N ASN A 27 4.42 5.24 -16.87
CA ASN A 27 3.92 4.05 -16.17
C ASN A 27 4.99 3.32 -15.32
N ALA A 28 6.22 3.82 -15.23
CA ALA A 28 7.34 3.15 -14.58
C ALA A 28 7.70 3.72 -13.19
N THR A 29 6.78 4.41 -12.52
CA THR A 29 7.02 4.95 -11.17
C THR A 29 6.39 4.09 -10.08
N GLY A 30 7.25 3.41 -9.32
CA GLY A 30 7.17 3.35 -7.85
C GLY A 30 6.04 2.55 -7.21
N PRO A 31 6.11 2.29 -5.88
CA PRO A 31 5.21 1.40 -5.15
C PRO A 31 3.76 1.87 -5.27
N GLU A 32 2.81 0.93 -5.25
CA GLU A 32 1.36 1.16 -5.16
C GLU A 32 1.04 2.47 -4.41
N VAL A 33 0.74 3.53 -5.16
CA VAL A 33 -0.20 4.54 -4.68
C VAL A 33 -1.54 4.03 -5.18
N GLU A 34 -2.06 2.98 -4.52
CA GLU A 34 -3.49 2.75 -4.64
C GLU A 34 -4.15 4.07 -4.24
N ASP A 35 -4.96 4.61 -5.15
CA ASP A 35 -5.66 5.88 -5.04
C ASP A 35 -6.74 5.79 -3.97
N GLU A 36 -6.30 5.65 -2.72
CA GLU A 36 -7.11 5.71 -1.53
C GLU A 36 -6.97 7.12 -0.97
N THR A 37 -8.06 7.90 -1.00
CA THR A 37 -8.22 9.22 -0.37
C THR A 37 -7.15 9.50 0.69
N SER A 38 -6.14 10.32 0.35
CA SER A 38 -4.92 10.49 1.14
C SER A 38 -5.24 10.81 2.60
N PHE A 39 -5.08 9.81 3.48
CA PHE A 39 -5.16 9.99 4.92
C PHE A 39 -3.79 10.39 5.46
N SER A 40 -3.79 11.02 6.64
CA SER A 40 -2.58 11.47 7.32
C SER A 40 -2.62 11.06 8.79
N TYR A 41 -1.44 10.91 9.39
CA TYR A 41 -1.27 10.74 10.84
C TYR A 41 -1.10 12.06 11.58
N VAL A 42 -1.02 13.20 10.87
CA VAL A 42 -0.88 14.51 11.51
C VAL A 42 -2.17 14.85 12.25
N VAL A 43 -2.05 14.93 13.58
CA VAL A 43 -3.14 15.29 14.49
C VAL A 43 -3.68 16.66 14.15
N GLY A 44 -5.00 16.77 13.95
CA GLY A 44 -5.68 18.03 13.64
C GLY A 44 -5.65 18.45 12.17
N ALA A 45 -4.98 17.69 11.29
CA ALA A 45 -5.09 17.91 9.85
C ALA A 45 -6.50 17.57 9.34
N PRO A 46 -6.96 18.16 8.22
CA PRO A 46 -8.26 17.83 7.61
C PRO A 46 -8.41 16.35 7.28
N ASN A 47 -7.32 15.70 6.87
CA ASN A 47 -7.23 14.26 6.61
C ASN A 47 -6.56 13.47 7.74
N GLY A 48 -6.45 14.07 8.93
CA GLY A 48 -5.86 13.44 10.12
C GLY A 48 -6.76 12.37 10.76
N PRO A 49 -6.27 11.64 11.77
CA PRO A 49 -6.95 10.49 12.37
C PRO A 49 -8.36 10.77 12.90
N GLN A 50 -8.61 12.01 13.36
CA GLN A 50 -9.93 12.43 13.86
C GLN A 50 -11.00 12.47 12.77
N ASN A 51 -10.60 12.51 11.49
CA ASN A 51 -11.48 12.73 10.35
C ASN A 51 -11.52 11.57 9.36
N TRP A 52 -10.79 10.46 9.59
CA TRP A 52 -10.70 9.36 8.63
C TRP A 52 -12.07 8.80 8.21
N SER A 53 -13.05 8.74 9.11
CA SER A 53 -14.41 8.28 8.78
C SER A 53 -15.14 9.13 7.75
N ASN A 54 -14.71 10.38 7.57
CA ASN A 54 -15.33 11.34 6.67
C ASN A 54 -14.63 11.39 5.30
N LEU A 55 -13.45 10.77 5.17
CA LEU A 55 -12.67 10.78 3.94
C LEU A 55 -13.24 9.81 2.90
N ASN A 56 -13.76 8.67 3.36
CA ASN A 56 -14.30 7.62 2.51
C ASN A 56 -15.47 6.93 3.23
N SER A 57 -16.58 6.72 2.53
CA SER A 57 -17.76 6.03 3.08
C SER A 57 -17.46 4.63 3.58
N SER A 58 -16.49 3.93 2.99
CA SER A 58 -16.05 2.61 3.42
C SER A 58 -15.28 2.63 4.75
N TRP A 59 -14.88 3.81 5.24
CA TRP A 59 -14.11 3.98 6.48
C TRP A 59 -14.95 4.48 7.65
N ILE A 60 -16.28 4.46 7.54
CA ILE A 60 -17.20 4.97 8.57
C ILE A 60 -16.95 4.37 9.98
N LEU A 61 -16.44 3.13 10.04
CA LEU A 61 -16.12 2.46 11.30
C LEU A 61 -14.95 3.10 12.06
N CYS A 62 -14.07 3.86 11.40
CA CYS A 62 -12.98 4.59 12.06
C CYS A 62 -13.52 5.63 13.07
N GLY A 63 -14.72 6.18 12.83
CA GLY A 63 -15.34 7.19 13.69
C GLY A 63 -16.53 6.66 14.51
N THR A 64 -17.24 5.66 13.99
CA THR A 64 -18.47 5.14 14.61
C THR A 64 -18.28 3.81 15.35
N GLY A 65 -17.19 3.10 15.08
CA GLY A 65 -16.91 1.80 15.68
C GLY A 65 -16.66 1.89 17.19
N GLN A 66 -17.21 0.94 17.95
CA GLN A 66 -17.11 0.88 19.42
C GLN A 66 -15.96 -0.03 19.90
N SER A 67 -15.24 -0.67 18.98
CA SER A 67 -14.18 -1.63 19.30
C SER A 67 -12.96 -1.41 18.39
N GLN A 68 -12.55 -0.15 18.27
CA GLN A 68 -11.38 0.25 17.50
C GLN A 68 -10.08 0.03 18.29
N SER A 69 -8.98 -0.13 17.56
CA SER A 69 -7.62 -0.18 18.09
C SER A 69 -6.81 1.03 17.61
N PRO A 70 -5.71 1.41 18.30
CA PRO A 70 -5.18 0.82 19.54
C PRO A 70 -5.99 1.23 20.78
N ILE A 71 -5.80 0.50 21.88
CA ILE A 71 -6.35 0.84 23.20
C ILE A 71 -5.24 0.93 24.25
N ASN A 72 -5.50 1.65 25.33
CA ASN A 72 -4.64 1.61 26.52
C ASN A 72 -4.81 0.26 27.23
N LEU A 73 -3.71 -0.37 27.63
CA LEU A 73 -3.69 -1.65 28.37
C LEU A 73 -3.12 -1.42 29.78
N PRO A 74 -3.90 -0.85 30.72
CA PRO A 74 -3.43 -0.57 32.06
C PRO A 74 -3.34 -1.87 32.88
N VAL A 75 -2.16 -2.10 33.49
CA VAL A 75 -1.83 -3.37 34.17
C VAL A 75 -2.79 -3.67 35.32
N ASP A 76 -3.26 -2.65 36.02
CA ASP A 76 -4.19 -2.74 37.16
C ASP A 76 -5.62 -3.14 36.76
N ARG A 77 -5.99 -3.01 35.49
CA ARG A 77 -7.33 -3.38 34.98
C ARG A 77 -7.32 -4.59 34.05
N ALA A 78 -6.15 -5.10 33.71
CA ALA A 78 -6.02 -6.29 32.90
C ALA A 78 -6.37 -7.52 33.75
N ALA A 79 -7.36 -8.30 33.30
CA ALA A 79 -7.66 -9.58 33.91
C ALA A 79 -6.53 -10.57 33.59
N VAL A 80 -5.82 -11.03 34.62
CA VAL A 80 -4.85 -12.12 34.47
C VAL A 80 -5.64 -13.42 34.43
N LEU A 81 -5.80 -13.97 33.24
CA LEU A 81 -6.38 -15.29 33.07
C LEU A 81 -5.39 -16.35 33.58
N PRO A 82 -5.86 -17.43 34.24
CA PRO A 82 -5.02 -18.57 34.55
C PRO A 82 -4.33 -19.04 33.27
N ALA A 83 -3.05 -19.36 33.34
CA ALA A 83 -2.32 -19.88 32.19
C ALA A 83 -3.06 -21.12 31.64
N SER A 84 -3.77 -20.97 30.52
CA SER A 84 -4.32 -22.12 29.80
C SER A 84 -3.14 -22.91 29.26
N ARG A 85 -3.23 -24.24 29.31
CA ARG A 85 -2.22 -25.14 28.70
C ARG A 85 -2.19 -25.03 27.17
N ASP A 86 -3.18 -24.35 26.58
CA ASP A 86 -3.22 -23.90 25.18
C ASP A 86 -2.48 -22.58 25.03
N SER A 87 -1.21 -22.55 25.43
CA SER A 87 -0.31 -21.42 25.20
C SER A 87 -0.33 -21.03 23.72
N PHE A 88 -0.16 -19.75 23.40
CA PHE A 88 0.04 -19.31 22.02
C PHE A 88 1.29 -20.01 21.41
N ILE A 89 1.07 -21.11 20.69
CA ILE A 89 2.13 -21.91 20.06
C ILE A 89 2.52 -21.24 18.74
N ARG A 90 3.74 -20.72 18.67
CA ARG A 90 4.30 -20.17 17.43
C ARG A 90 5.08 -21.25 16.70
N ASN A 91 4.63 -21.60 15.49
CA ASN A 91 5.33 -22.53 14.60
C ASN A 91 5.79 -21.84 13.31
N TYR A 92 6.17 -20.56 13.37
CA TYR A 92 6.67 -19.81 12.23
C TYR A 92 7.95 -20.45 11.67
N LYS A 93 8.09 -20.48 10.34
CA LYS A 93 9.25 -20.98 9.63
C LYS A 93 9.89 -19.86 8.83
N PRO A 94 11.22 -19.89 8.59
CA PRO A 94 11.85 -18.99 7.64
C PRO A 94 11.19 -19.14 6.27
N ALA A 95 10.93 -18.01 5.61
CA ALA A 95 10.36 -17.93 4.28
C ALA A 95 11.06 -16.82 3.50
N PRO A 96 11.21 -16.94 2.16
CA PRO A 96 11.58 -15.81 1.33
C PRO A 96 10.64 -14.64 1.61
N ALA A 97 11.17 -13.42 1.65
CA ALA A 97 10.37 -12.24 1.93
C ALA A 97 10.84 -11.03 1.15
N THR A 98 9.93 -10.09 0.89
CA THR A 98 10.24 -8.76 0.39
C THR A 98 9.82 -7.72 1.40
N ILE A 99 10.55 -6.61 1.45
CA ILE A 99 10.20 -5.43 2.24
C ILE A 99 9.58 -4.42 1.28
N ARG A 100 8.43 -3.86 1.67
CA ARG A 100 7.74 -2.82 0.92
C ARG A 100 7.53 -1.59 1.79
N ASN A 101 7.79 -0.42 1.23
CA ASN A 101 7.38 0.85 1.81
C ASN A 101 6.08 1.27 1.13
N ARG A 102 5.00 1.40 1.90
CA ARG A 102 3.66 1.78 1.38
C ARG A 102 3.37 3.28 1.55
N GLY A 103 4.37 4.07 1.91
CA GLY A 103 4.25 5.51 2.19
C GLY A 103 3.77 5.84 3.60
N HIS A 104 2.98 4.96 4.23
CA HIS A 104 2.46 5.14 5.58
C HIS A 104 2.96 4.08 6.59
N ASP A 105 3.57 2.99 6.10
CA ASP A 105 4.27 1.99 6.91
C ASP A 105 5.34 1.23 6.09
N ILE A 106 6.07 0.36 6.78
CA ILE A 106 6.96 -0.63 6.18
C ILE A 106 6.37 -2.03 6.41
N GLN A 107 6.07 -2.74 5.34
CA GLN A 107 5.49 -4.06 5.35
C GLN A 107 6.53 -5.13 4.96
N VAL A 108 6.52 -6.26 5.66
CA VAL A 108 7.25 -7.48 5.25
C VAL A 108 6.23 -8.46 4.65
N ILE A 109 6.44 -8.87 3.40
CA ILE A 109 5.61 -9.87 2.73
C ILE A 109 6.44 -11.15 2.61
N SER A 110 6.01 -12.20 3.30
CA SER A 110 6.58 -13.55 3.20
C SER A 110 5.90 -14.36 2.09
N TYR A 111 6.64 -15.22 1.42
CA TYR A 111 6.15 -16.09 0.34
C TYR A 111 6.29 -17.56 0.76
N ASP A 112 5.23 -18.35 0.56
CA ASP A 112 5.31 -19.81 0.60
C ASP A 112 5.26 -20.38 -0.82
N SER A 113 5.79 -21.59 -0.97
CA SER A 113 5.74 -22.46 -2.15
C SER A 113 4.33 -22.74 -2.69
N THR A 114 3.26 -22.44 -1.93
CA THR A 114 1.88 -22.72 -2.34
C THR A 114 0.93 -21.52 -2.45
N ASN A 115 1.29 -20.30 -2.02
CA ASN A 115 0.68 -19.01 -2.41
C ASN A 115 1.22 -17.86 -1.54
N LYS A 116 1.02 -16.63 -2.03
CA LYS A 116 1.30 -15.37 -1.33
C LYS A 116 0.24 -15.17 -0.23
N PHE A 117 0.68 -15.00 1.03
CA PHE A 117 -0.18 -14.61 2.14
C PHE A 117 -0.33 -13.08 2.21
#